data_AF-A0A970L7D4-F1
#
_entry.id   AF-A0A970L7D4-F1
#
_cell.length_a   1.000
_cell.length_b   1.000
_cell.length_c   1.000
_cell.angle_alpha   90.00
_cell.angle_beta   90.00
_cell.angle_gamma   90.00
#
_symmetry.space_group_name_H-M   'P 1'
#
loop_
_entity.id
_entity.type
_entity.pdbx_description
1 polymer ?
#
loop_
_entity_poly.entity_id
_entity_poly.type
_entity_poly.pdbx_seq_one_letter_code
_entity_poly.pdbx_strand_id
1 'polypeptide(L)'
;MIIREQKPYNALIFSMIDKLPNINRWRKAFLSEIFILFLSIRGRINFLQLARYGKYKEQRYRQQFEKRFDFLTFNKALALSQGSGRYAIAFDPGYVSKSGKKTPGVGWVRLCRQG
;
A
#
# COMPACT_ATOMS: atom_id res chain seq x y z
N MET A 1 9.36 -13.75 12.25
CA MET A 1 9.08 -12.59 13.12
C MET A 1 7.72 -12.05 12.74
N ILE A 2 6.67 -12.61 13.33
CA ILE A 2 5.29 -12.12 13.20
C ILE A 2 5.06 -11.34 14.48
N ILE A 3 4.86 -10.03 14.36
CA ILE A 3 4.61 -9.14 15.50
C ILE A 3 3.41 -9.71 16.27
N ARG A 4 3.57 -9.95 17.57
CA ARG A 4 2.62 -10.67 18.42
C ARG A 4 1.24 -9.99 18.58
N GLU A 5 1.01 -8.85 17.93
CA GLU A 5 -0.18 -8.00 18.08
C GLU A 5 -0.83 -7.59 16.75
N GLN A 6 -1.11 -8.54 15.85
CA GLN A 6 -1.81 -8.22 14.59
C GLN A 6 -3.33 -8.07 14.73
N LYS A 7 -3.93 -8.51 15.85
CA LYS A 7 -5.39 -8.51 16.04
C LYS A 7 -6.07 -7.13 15.83
N PRO A 8 -5.60 -6.01 16.43
CA PRO A 8 -6.28 -4.72 16.26
C PRO A 8 -6.14 -4.19 14.82
N TYR A 9 -4.96 -4.33 14.20
CA TYR A 9 -4.72 -3.90 12.83
C TYR A 9 -5.56 -4.70 11.83
N ASN A 10 -5.68 -6.01 12.03
CA ASN A 10 -6.52 -6.85 11.18
C ASN A 10 -7.98 -6.39 11.20
N ALA A 11 -8.55 -6.14 12.38
CA ALA A 11 -9.93 -5.66 12.50
C ALA A 11 -10.12 -4.31 11.77
N LEU A 12 -9.20 -3.37 11.95
CA LEU A 12 -9.22 -2.08 11.27
C LEU A 12 -9.14 -2.25 9.73
N ILE A 13 -8.15 -3.02 9.25
CA ILE A 13 -7.93 -3.26 7.82
C ILE A 13 -9.15 -3.92 7.18
N PHE A 14 -9.73 -4.95 7.82
CA PHE A 14 -10.94 -5.60 7.33
C PHE A 14 -12.13 -4.63 7.26
N SER A 15 -12.33 -3.81 8.29
CA SER A 15 -13.41 -2.82 8.32
C SER A 15 -13.29 -1.77 7.19
N MET A 16 -12.08 -1.43 6.77
CA MET A 16 -11.83 -0.50 5.66
C MET A 16 -12.01 -1.17 4.30
N ILE A 17 -11.51 -2.40 4.15
CA ILE A 17 -11.65 -3.17 2.91
C ILE A 17 -13.13 -3.48 2.63
N ASP A 18 -13.95 -3.68 3.66
CA ASP A 18 -15.39 -3.92 3.48
C ASP A 18 -16.16 -2.71 2.97
N LYS A 19 -15.66 -1.50 3.22
CA LYS A 19 -16.23 -0.25 2.66
C LYS A 19 -15.92 -0.06 1.19
N LEU A 20 -14.98 -0.81 0.62
CA LEU A 20 -14.64 -0.71 -0.80
C LEU A 20 -15.66 -1.49 -1.65
N PRO A 21 -16.26 -0.85 -2.66
CA PRO A 21 -17.17 -1.53 -3.57
C PRO A 21 -16.42 -2.53 -4.46
N ASN A 22 -17.09 -3.62 -4.84
CA ASN A 22 -16.66 -4.54 -5.91
C ASN A 22 -15.34 -5.30 -5.69
N ILE A 23 -14.98 -5.64 -4.45
CA ILE A 23 -13.83 -6.50 -4.16
C ILE A 23 -14.29 -7.92 -3.77
N ASN A 24 -13.81 -8.92 -4.52
CA ASN A 24 -14.05 -10.33 -4.22
C ASN A 24 -13.47 -10.74 -2.84
N ARG A 25 -14.16 -11.59 -2.09
CA ARG A 25 -13.75 -12.13 -0.78
C ARG A 25 -12.29 -12.62 -0.75
N TRP A 26 -11.87 -13.36 -1.77
CA TRP A 26 -10.48 -13.86 -1.87
C TRP A 26 -9.45 -12.75 -2.01
N ARG A 27 -9.83 -11.67 -2.70
CA ARG A 27 -8.98 -10.49 -2.87
C ARG A 27 -8.94 -9.67 -1.59
N LYS A 28 -10.04 -9.58 -0.83
CA LYS A 28 -10.06 -8.97 0.50
C LYS A 28 -9.08 -9.66 1.45
N ALA A 29 -9.14 -10.99 1.54
CA ALA A 29 -8.23 -11.77 2.37
C ALA A 29 -6.76 -11.56 1.97
N PHE A 30 -6.47 -11.52 0.67
CA PHE A 30 -5.13 -11.23 0.17
C PHE A 30 -4.64 -9.83 0.54
N LEU A 31 -5.49 -8.80 0.39
CA LEU A 31 -5.16 -7.42 0.75
C LEU A 31 -4.87 -7.28 2.24
N SER A 32 -5.67 -7.92 3.10
CA SER A 32 -5.42 -7.94 4.55
C SER A 32 -4.04 -8.50 4.87
N GLU A 33 -3.66 -9.63 4.25
CA GLU A 33 -2.32 -10.21 4.43
C GLU A 33 -1.21 -9.26 3.97
N ILE A 34 -1.38 -8.63 2.81
CA ILE A 34 -0.39 -7.68 2.28
C ILE A 34 -0.18 -6.48 3.19
N PHE A 35 -1.25 -5.86 3.70
CA PHE A 35 -1.12 -4.70 4.57
C PHE A 35 -0.38 -5.05 5.87
N ILE A 36 -0.66 -6.23 6.42
CA ILE A 36 0.07 -6.72 7.59
C ILE A 36 1.55 -6.99 7.27
N LEU A 37 1.86 -7.58 6.11
CA LEU A 37 3.25 -7.80 5.69
C LEU A 37 3.98 -6.47 5.49
N PHE A 38 3.32 -5.45 4.94
CA PHE A 38 3.88 -4.11 4.78
C PHE A 38 4.18 -3.43 6.12
N LEU A 39 3.33 -3.62 7.13
CA LEU A 39 3.56 -3.12 8.48
C LEU A 39 4.61 -3.94 9.24
N SER A 40 4.82 -5.20 8.87
CA SER A 40 5.73 -6.12 9.57
C SER A 40 7.17 -6.08 9.03
N ILE A 41 7.35 -5.85 7.72
CA ILE A 41 8.66 -5.85 7.08
C ILE A 41 9.24 -4.43 7.08
N ARG A 42 10.35 -4.23 7.80
CA ARG A 42 11.07 -2.95 7.80
C ARG A 42 11.90 -2.77 6.52
N GLY A 43 11.72 -1.64 5.84
CA GLY A 43 12.55 -1.23 4.70
C GLY A 43 11.89 -1.50 3.34
N ARG A 44 12.71 -1.62 2.29
CA ARG A 44 12.20 -1.89 0.93
C ARG A 44 11.75 -3.34 0.82
N ILE A 45 10.53 -3.53 0.33
CA ILE A 45 9.87 -4.85 0.22
C ILE A 45 9.96 -5.34 -1.22
N ASN A 46 10.41 -6.58 -1.40
CA ASN A 46 10.39 -7.28 -2.68
C ASN A 46 9.48 -8.53 -2.63
N PHE A 47 9.15 -9.09 -3.79
CA PHE A 47 8.23 -10.23 -3.87
C PHE A 47 8.80 -11.51 -3.23
N LEU A 48 10.13 -11.68 -3.22
CA LEU A 48 10.79 -12.80 -2.54
C LEU A 48 10.64 -12.72 -1.01
N GLN A 49 10.73 -11.51 -0.44
CA GLN A 49 10.48 -11.27 0.98
C GLN A 49 9.02 -11.51 1.32
N LEU A 50 8.08 -11.09 0.47
CA LEU A 50 6.66 -11.41 0.66
C LEU A 50 6.42 -12.93 0.64
N ALA A 51 7.08 -13.66 -0.26
CA ALA A 51 7.00 -15.12 -0.30
C ALA A 51 7.66 -15.80 0.92
N ARG A 52 8.67 -15.17 1.52
CA ARG A 52 9.36 -15.68 2.71
C ARG A 52 8.56 -15.47 4.00
N TYR A 53 7.93 -14.30 4.15
CA TYR A 53 7.22 -13.93 5.38
C TYR A 53 5.70 -14.13 5.31
N GLY A 54 5.14 -14.20 4.11
CA GLY A 54 3.73 -14.41 3.86
C GLY A 54 3.34 -15.88 3.64
N LYS A 55 2.07 -16.10 3.32
CA LYS A 55 1.50 -17.44 3.16
C LYS A 55 1.63 -18.00 1.75
N TYR A 56 1.86 -17.13 0.76
CA TYR A 56 1.77 -17.50 -0.65
C TYR A 56 3.13 -17.55 -1.35
N LYS A 57 3.17 -18.23 -2.51
CA LYS A 57 4.35 -18.20 -3.39
C LYS A 57 4.46 -16.84 -4.09
N GLU A 58 5.69 -16.49 -4.47
CA GLU A 58 6.02 -15.24 -5.16
C GLU A 58 5.11 -14.94 -6.35
N GLN A 59 4.83 -15.96 -7.18
CA GLN A 59 4.00 -15.85 -8.38
C GLN A 59 2.60 -15.32 -8.07
N ARG A 60 2.00 -15.74 -6.96
CA ARG A 60 0.67 -15.28 -6.55
C ARG A 60 0.68 -13.81 -6.14
N TYR A 61 1.73 -13.37 -5.45
CA TYR A 61 1.88 -11.94 -5.13
C TYR A 61 1.95 -11.12 -6.42
N ARG A 62 2.80 -11.49 -7.38
CA ARG A 62 2.92 -10.79 -8.67
C ARG A 62 1.58 -10.64 -9.39
N GLN A 63 0.86 -11.75 -9.57
CA GLN A 63 -0.46 -11.75 -10.24
C GLN A 63 -1.51 -10.88 -9.54
N GLN A 64 -1.47 -10.77 -8.21
CA GLN A 64 -2.42 -9.93 -7.49
C GLN A 64 -2.04 -8.45 -7.51
N PHE A 65 -0.75 -8.13 -7.50
CA PHE A 65 -0.25 -6.76 -7.66
C PHE A 65 -0.45 -6.22 -9.08
N GLU A 66 -0.54 -7.08 -10.09
CA GLU A 66 -0.94 -6.69 -11.46
C GLU A 66 -2.38 -6.20 -11.56
N LYS A 67 -3.26 -6.65 -10.65
CA LYS A 67 -4.66 -6.23 -10.65
C LYS A 67 -4.77 -4.81 -10.11
N ARG A 68 -5.47 -3.94 -10.85
CA ARG A 68 -5.73 -2.55 -10.44
C ARG A 68 -6.45 -2.51 -9.10
N PHE A 69 -5.98 -1.63 -8.22
CA PHE A 69 -6.58 -1.36 -6.92
C PHE A 69 -6.67 0.15 -6.75
N ASP A 70 -7.83 0.64 -6.34
CA ASP A 70 -8.07 2.07 -6.16
C ASP A 70 -7.58 2.53 -4.79
N PHE A 71 -6.28 2.85 -4.74
CA PHE A 71 -5.63 3.36 -3.53
C PHE A 71 -6.20 4.72 -3.11
N LEU A 72 -6.69 5.54 -4.03
CA LEU A 72 -7.21 6.86 -3.71
C LEU A 72 -8.50 6.76 -2.91
N THR A 73 -9.46 5.97 -3.40
CA THR A 73 -10.72 5.73 -2.69
C THR A 73 -10.49 5.05 -1.34
N PHE A 74 -9.58 4.08 -1.29
CA PHE A 74 -9.20 3.42 -0.04
C PHE A 74 -8.62 4.40 1.00
N ASN A 75 -7.61 5.18 0.62
CA ASN A 75 -6.97 6.13 1.53
C ASN A 75 -7.92 7.25 1.96
N LYS A 76 -8.81 7.70 1.06
CA LYS A 76 -9.87 8.68 1.39
C LYS A 76 -10.83 8.11 2.43
N ALA A 77 -11.31 6.88 2.24
CA ALA A 77 -12.20 6.22 3.19
C ALA A 77 -11.53 6.03 4.56
N LEU A 78 -10.24 5.68 4.58
CA LEU A 78 -9.45 5.58 5.80
C LEU A 78 -9.34 6.93 6.52
N ALA A 79 -8.92 7.99 5.83
CA ALA A 79 -8.77 9.31 6.41
C ALA A 79 -10.08 9.85 7.00
N LEU A 80 -11.20 9.69 6.27
CA LEU A 80 -12.52 10.13 6.73
C LEU A 80 -13.04 9.31 7.92
N SER A 81 -12.63 8.04 8.05
CA SER A 81 -13.07 7.19 9.16
C SER A 81 -12.38 7.49 10.50
N GLN A 82 -11.16 8.03 10.45
CA GLN A 82 -10.35 8.31 11.64
C GLN A 82 -10.37 9.79 12.03
N GLY A 83 -10.71 10.69 11.09
CA GLY A 83 -10.73 12.13 11.31
C GLY A 83 -12.01 12.63 11.98
N SER A 84 -11.87 13.69 12.79
CA SER A 84 -12.99 14.40 13.43
C SER A 84 -13.14 15.80 12.85
N GLY A 85 -14.00 15.94 11.83
CA GLY A 85 -14.57 17.20 11.33
C GLY A 85 -13.63 18.20 10.63
N ARG A 86 -12.41 18.40 11.12
CA ARG A 86 -11.42 19.36 10.58
C ARG A 86 -10.26 18.60 9.94
N TYR A 87 -10.07 18.80 8.65
CA TYR A 87 -8.98 18.19 7.88
C TYR A 87 -8.02 19.27 7.39
N ALA A 88 -6.73 19.05 7.56
CA ALA A 88 -5.68 19.86 6.96
C ALA A 88 -4.92 19.01 5.94
N ILE A 89 -4.61 19.58 4.78
CA ILE A 89 -3.83 18.93 3.73
C ILE A 89 -2.44 19.54 3.75
N ALA A 90 -1.44 18.77 4.18
CA ALA A 90 -0.04 19.14 4.03
C ALA A 90 0.47 18.61 2.68
N PHE A 91 1.03 19.49 1.86
CA PHE A 91 1.66 19.12 0.60
C PHE A 91 3.17 19.37 0.70
N ASP A 92 3.94 18.28 0.66
CA ASP A 92 5.40 18.30 0.64
C ASP A 92 5.89 17.47 -0.56
N PRO A 93 6.42 18.09 -1.63
CA PRO A 93 6.82 17.37 -2.83
C PRO A 93 8.13 16.61 -2.61
N GLY A 94 8.04 15.28 -2.51
CA GLY A 94 9.20 14.38 -2.48
C GLY A 94 9.53 13.76 -3.84
N TYR A 95 10.81 13.73 -4.21
CA TYR A 95 11.26 12.99 -5.40
C TYR A 95 11.45 11.50 -5.08
N VAL A 96 10.67 10.65 -5.75
CA VAL A 96 10.84 9.19 -5.68
C VAL A 96 11.69 8.74 -6.85
N SER A 97 12.99 8.52 -6.62
CA SER A 97 13.90 7.99 -7.65
C SER A 97 13.40 6.63 -8.14
N LYS A 98 13.17 6.50 -9.44
CA LYS A 98 12.83 5.22 -10.09
C LYS A 98 14.04 4.71 -10.87
N SER A 99 14.30 3.40 -10.82
CA SER A 99 15.33 2.77 -11.64
C SER A 99 14.77 2.41 -13.01
N GLY A 100 15.35 2.97 -14.09
CA GLY A 100 15.04 2.59 -15.48
C GLY A 100 14.68 3.76 -16.38
N LYS A 101 14.70 3.52 -17.70
CA LYS A 101 14.40 4.51 -18.77
C LYS A 101 12.98 4.40 -19.36
N LYS A 102 12.16 3.47 -18.86
CA LYS A 102 10.88 3.07 -19.49
C LYS A 102 9.68 3.52 -18.67
N THR A 103 9.40 4.81 -18.66
CA THR A 103 8.10 5.30 -18.17
C THR A 103 7.71 6.57 -18.95
N PRO A 104 6.85 6.46 -19.97
CA PRO A 104 6.25 7.63 -20.61
C PRO A 104 5.39 8.39 -19.59
N GLY A 105 5.48 9.72 -19.56
CA GLY A 105 4.60 10.56 -18.74
C GLY A 105 5.09 10.97 -17.34
N VAL A 106 6.35 10.70 -16.98
CA VAL A 106 6.98 11.29 -15.79
C VAL A 106 7.73 12.56 -16.17
N GLY A 107 7.27 13.70 -15.65
CA GLY A 107 7.94 14.99 -15.82
C GLY A 107 9.32 15.00 -15.16
N TRP A 108 10.28 15.66 -15.81
CA TRP A 108 11.61 15.91 -15.27
C TRP A 108 11.54 17.04 -14.23
N VAL A 109 11.72 16.73 -12.95
CA VAL A 109 11.90 17.77 -11.93
C VAL A 109 13.39 18.09 -11.84
N ARG A 110 13.80 19.20 -12.47
CA ARG A 110 15.13 19.77 -12.30
C ARG A 110 15.16 20.51 -10.98
N LEU A 111 15.79 19.93 -9.96
CA LEU A 111 16.28 20.69 -8.82
C LEU A 111 17.34 21.66 -9.37
N CYS A 112 16.99 22.95 -9.45
CA CYS A 112 18.00 24.00 -9.55
C CYS A 112 18.86 23.94 -8.28
N ARG A 113 20.03 23.30 -8.38
CA ARG A 113 21.15 23.68 -7.52
C ARG A 113 21.53 25.09 -7.94
N GLN A 114 21.05 26.09 -7.22
CA GLN A 114 21.70 27.39 -7.21
C GLN A 114 23.09 27.18 -6.60
N GLY A 115 24.12 27.40 -7.41
CA GLY A 115 25.49 27.61 -6.97
C GLY A 115 25.76 29.11 -6.89
#